data_AF-A0A950M801-F1
#
_entry.id   AF-A0A950M801-F1
#
_cell.length_a   1.000
_cell.length_b   1.000
_cell.length_c   1.000
_cell.angle_alpha   90.00
_cell.angle_beta   90.00
_cell.angle_gamma   90.00
#
_symmetry.space_group_name_H-M   'P 1'
#
loop_
_entity.id
_entity.type
_entity.pdbx_description
1 polymer ?
#
loop_
_entity_poly.entity_id
_entity_poly.type
_entity_poly.pdbx_seq_one_letter_code
_entity_poly.pdbx_strand_id
1 'polypeptide(L)' 'MYDLEDERGVPISAGIPPLVMWAGIAGVILIFIIAGLVVGTSGANHVWPAEDTLNIKL' A
#
# COMPACT_ATOMS: atom_id res chain seq x y z
N MET A 1 -25.01 21.45 12.35
CA MET A 1 -26.12 20.61 12.83
C MET A 1 -25.89 19.25 12.16
N TYR A 2 -25.13 18.38 12.81
CA TYR A 2 -24.95 17.01 12.34
C TYR A 2 -26.01 16.19 13.06
N ASP A 3 -27.08 15.81 12.35
CA ASP A 3 -27.91 14.73 12.85
C ASP A 3 -27.03 13.49 12.87
N LEU A 4 -26.83 12.95 14.07
CA LEU A 4 -25.96 11.81 14.31
C LEU A 4 -26.63 10.49 13.90
N GLU A 5 -27.89 10.54 13.48
CA GLU A 5 -28.75 9.37 13.26
C GLU A 5 -29.56 9.52 11.96
N ASP A 6 -29.63 8.45 11.19
CA ASP A 6 -30.52 8.25 10.04
C ASP A 6 -31.99 8.26 10.50
N GLU A 7 -32.96 8.40 9.60
CA GLU A 7 -34.42 8.35 9.88
C GLU A 7 -34.86 7.06 10.61
N ARG A 8 -34.00 6.04 10.60
CA ARG A 8 -34.15 4.74 11.24
C ARG A 8 -33.47 4.63 12.62
N GLY A 9 -32.90 5.72 13.15
CA GLY A 9 -32.14 5.73 14.40
C GLY A 9 -30.76 5.05 14.29
N VAL A 10 -30.20 4.95 13.08
CA VAL A 10 -28.91 4.29 12.83
C VAL A 10 -27.83 5.36 12.73
N PRO A 11 -26.70 5.23 13.45
CA PRO A 11 -25.64 6.22 13.39
C PRO A 11 -25.08 6.33 11.97
N ILE A 12 -25.06 7.56 11.44
CA ILE A 12 -24.54 7.83 10.10
C ILE A 12 -23.00 7.80 10.18
N SER A 13 -22.38 6.97 9.34
CA SER A 13 -20.91 6.93 9.22
C SER A 13 -20.38 8.35 8.93
N ALA A 14 -19.49 8.86 9.78
CA ALA A 14 -18.84 10.15 9.59
C ALA A 14 -17.83 10.17 8.42
N GLY A 15 -17.76 9.08 7.66
CA GLY A 15 -16.81 8.89 6.56
C GLY A 15 -15.41 8.51 7.04
N ILE A 16 -14.48 8.48 6.10
CA ILE A 16 -13.08 8.15 6.36
C ILE A 16 -12.35 9.46 6.69
N PRO A 17 -11.57 9.52 7.78
CA PRO A 17 -10.74 10.70 8.07
C PRO A 17 -9.82 11.01 6.88
N PRO A 18 -9.67 12.30 6.47
CA PRO A 18 -8.87 12.65 5.30
C PRO A 18 -7.45 12.09 5.34
N LEU A 19 -6.83 12.04 6.52
CA LEU A 19 -5.50 11.47 6.72
C LEU A 19 -5.44 9.98 6.32
N VAL A 20 -6.46 9.20 6.68
CA VAL A 20 -6.55 7.77 6.36
C VAL A 20 -6.77 7.58 4.86
N MET A 21 -7.58 8.44 4.24
CA MET A 21 -7.78 8.45 2.80
C MET A 21 -6.46 8.71 2.04
N TRP A 22 -5.69 9.73 2.44
CA TRP A 22 -4.39 10.03 1.84
C TRP A 22 -3.36 8.92 2.07
N ALA A 23 -3.32 8.33 3.27
CA ALA A 23 -2.46 7.19 3.56
C ALA A 23 -2.80 5.98 2.66
N GLY A 24 -4.09 5.72 2.43
CA GLY A 24 -4.55 4.68 1.51
C GLY A 24 -4.08 4.92 0.07
N ILE A 25 -4.24 6.14 -0.44
CA ILE A 25 -3.77 6.52 -1.78
C ILE A 25 -2.25 6.35 -1.90
N ALA A 26 -1.50 6.82 -0.91
CA ALA A 26 -0.04 6.67 -0.88
C ALA A 26 0.40 5.20 -0.87
N GLY A 27 -0.28 4.36 -0.09
CA GLY A 27 -0.03 2.92 -0.05
C GLY A 27 -0.27 2.24 -1.41
N VAL A 28 -1.37 2.58 -2.09
CA VAL A 28 -1.67 2.05 -3.43
C VAL A 28 -0.58 2.44 -4.43
N ILE A 29 -0.14 3.70 -4.42
CA ILE A 29 0.95 4.17 -5.29
C ILE A 29 2.25 3.38 -5.03
N LEU A 30 2.60 3.17 -3.76
CA LEU A 30 3.78 2.40 -3.36
C LEU A 30 3.76 0.96 -3.89
N ILE A 31 2.60 0.30 -3.88
CA ILE A 31 2.46 -1.05 -4.42
C ILE A 31 2.83 -1.08 -5.92
N PHE A 32 2.33 -0.13 -6.70
CA PHE A 32 2.66 -0.05 -8.13
C PHE A 32 4.14 0.28 -8.38
N ILE A 33 4.75 1.14 -7.55
CA ILE A 33 6.17 1.45 -7.64
C ILE A 33 7.01 0.19 -7.40
N ILE A 34 6.74 -0.54 -6.31
CA ILE A 34 7.47 -1.77 -5.99
C ILE A 34 7.28 -2.83 -7.07
N ALA A 35 6.05 -3.03 -7.55
CA ALA A 35 5.78 -3.96 -8.64
C ALA A 35 6.55 -3.58 -9.92
N GLY A 36 6.58 -2.29 -10.28
CA GLY A 36 7.34 -1.79 -11.41
C GLY A 36 8.84 -2.01 -11.26
N LEU A 37 9.40 -1.79 -10.06
CA LEU A 37 10.80 -2.07 -9.76
C LEU A 37 11.09 -3.57 -9.92
N VAL A 38 10.26 -4.45 -9.36
CA VAL A 38 10.43 -5.90 -9.46
C VAL A 38 10.42 -6.37 -10.91
N VAL A 39 9.46 -5.90 -11.72
CA VAL A 39 9.39 -6.27 -13.15
C VAL A 39 10.60 -5.73 -13.91
N GLY A 40 10.99 -4.47 -13.66
CA GLY A 40 12.14 -3.85 -14.30
C GLY A 40 13.46 -4.57 -13.98
N THR A 41 13.69 -4.93 -12.71
CA THR A 41 14.90 -5.66 -12.29
C THR A 41 14.88 -7.11 -12.75
N SER A 42 13.71 -7.75 -12.82
CA SER A 42 13.59 -9.12 -13.33
C SER A 42 13.98 -9.22 -14.80
N GLY A 43 13.68 -8.20 -15.61
CA GLY A 43 14.11 -8.14 -17.01
C GLY A 43 15.63 -7.94 -17.18
N ALA A 44 16.31 -7.41 -16.16
CA ALA A 44 17.74 -7.16 -16.15
C ALA A 44 18.58 -8.35 -15.63
N ASN A 45 18.02 -9.57 -15.60
CA ASN A 45 18.63 -10.77 -15.03
C ASN A 45 19.08 -10.61 -13.57
N HIS A 46 18.42 -9.75 -12.79
CA HIS A 46 18.65 -9.71 -11.35
C HIS A 46 18.04 -10.98 -10.72
N VAL A 47 18.84 -12.05 -10.68
CA VAL A 47 18.49 -13.31 -10.04
C VAL A 47 18.68 -13.12 -8.55
N TRP A 48 17.64 -13.41 -7.77
CA TRP A 48 17.76 -13.45 -6.32
C TRP A 48 18.38 -14.79 -5.89
N PRO A 49 19.43 -14.80 -5.04
CA PRO A 49 20.12 -13.64 -4.46
C PRO A 49 21.15 -13.02 -5.43
N ALA A 50 21.36 -11.70 -5.32
CA ALA A 50 22.35 -10.98 -6.14
C ALA A 50 23.75 -11.60 -5.97
N GLU A 51 24.57 -11.59 -7.01
CA GLU A 51 25.91 -12.21 -7.00
C GLU A 51 26.80 -11.70 -5.85
N ASP A 52 26.65 -10.43 -5.48
CA ASP A 52 27.38 -9.80 -4.38
C ASP A 52 26.78 -10.07 -2.98
N THR A 53 25.72 -10.88 -2.90
CA THR A 53 25.12 -11.24 -1.61
C THR A 53 26.08 -12.13 -0.82
N LEU A 54 26.36 -11.74 0.42
CA LEU A 54 27.26 -12.46 1.32
C LEU A 54 26.76 -13.91 1.49
N ASN A 55 27.43 -14.86 0.85
CA ASN A 55 27.13 -16.28 0.98
C ASN A 55 27.62 -16.75 2.35
N ILE A 56 26.73 -16.73 3.35
CA ILE A 56 26.97 -17.43 4.60
C ILE A 56 26.89 -18.92 4.28
N LYS A 57 28.05 -19.53 4.03
CA LYS A 57 28.16 -20.99 3.96
C LYS A 57 27.81 -21.55 5.36
N LEU A 58 26.69 -22.27 5.44
CA LEU A 58 26.35 -23.13 6.58
C LEU A 58 27.35 -24.30 6.66
#